data_AF-A0A3D4F847-F1
#
_entry.id   AF-A0A3D4F847-F1
#
_cell.length_a   1.000
_cell.length_b   1.000
_cell.length_c   1.000
_cell.angle_alpha   90.00
_cell.angle_beta   90.00
_cell.angle_gamma   90.00
#
_symmetry.space_group_name_H-M   'P 1'
#
loop_
_entity.id
_entity.type
_entity.pdbx_description
1 polymer ?
#
loop_
_entity_poly.entity_id
_entity_poly.type
_entity_poly.pdbx_seq_one_letter_code
_entity_poly.pdbx_strand_id
1 'polypeptide(L)' 'DLHQLVEQLPDALKEVFDLHYYHDLPQAEIAQLLGVDVRTVKRKWRAARLALQSKWQLWQAENQESFK' A
#
# COMPACT_ATOMS: atom_id res chain seq x y z
N ASP A 1 9.31 -8.67 -6.02
CA ASP A 1 9.47 -8.48 -4.56
C ASP A 1 8.39 -7.52 -4.05
N LEU A 2 7.93 -7.64 -2.80
CA LEU A 2 6.93 -6.73 -2.21
C LEU A 2 7.42 -5.28 -2.24
N HIS A 3 8.70 -5.06 -1.94
CA HIS A 3 9.32 -3.73 -2.01
C HIS A 3 9.12 -3.05 -3.37
N GLN A 4 9.31 -3.78 -4.48
CA GLN A 4 9.14 -3.22 -5.83
C GLN A 4 7.68 -2.88 -6.16
N LEU A 5 6.71 -3.59 -5.56
CA LEU A 5 5.29 -3.27 -5.73
C LEU A 5 4.89 -2.02 -4.94
N VAL A 6 5.48 -1.85 -3.75
CA VAL A 6 5.28 -0.67 -2.89
C VAL A 6 5.87 0.59 -3.54
N GLU A 7 7.03 0.49 -4.19
CA GLU A 7 7.63 1.62 -4.93
C GLU A 7 6.72 2.17 -6.05
N GLN A 8 5.83 1.33 -6.60
CA GLN A 8 4.88 1.73 -7.64
C GLN A 8 3.56 2.29 -7.08
N LEU A 9 3.41 2.38 -5.75
CA LEU A 9 2.26 3.02 -5.15
C LEU A 9 2.38 4.55 -5.27
N PRO A 10 1.25 5.27 -5.40
CA PRO A 10 1.23 6.71 -5.23
C PRO A 10 1.89 7.11 -3.91
N ASP A 11 2.67 8.20 -3.91
CA ASP A 11 3.47 8.60 -2.74
C ASP A 11 2.64 8.73 -1.45
N ALA A 12 1.43 9.28 -1.56
CA ALA A 12 0.53 9.43 -0.41
C ALA A 12 0.04 8.09 0.18
N LEU A 13 0.04 7.01 -0.60
CA LEU A 13 -0.31 5.66 -0.15
C LEU A 13 0.93 4.92 0.36
N LYS A 14 2.06 5.10 -0.34
CA LYS A 14 3.37 4.55 0.02
C LYS A 14 3.81 5.04 1.40
N GLU A 15 3.71 6.34 1.66
CA GLU A 15 4.07 6.94 2.95
C GLU A 15 3.29 6.33 4.14
N VAL A 16 1.97 6.15 4.01
CA VAL A 16 1.18 5.49 5.06
C VAL A 16 1.52 4.01 5.18
N PHE A 17 1.83 3.35 4.05
CA PHE A 17 2.22 1.96 4.05
C PHE A 17 3.55 1.76 4.77
N ASP A 18 4.55 2.58 4.48
CA ASP A 18 5.89 2.47 5.05
C ASP A 18 5.87 2.69 6.56
N LEU A 19 5.17 3.74 7.01
CA LEU A 19 5.01 4.04 8.43
C LEU A 19 4.28 2.92 9.18
N HIS A 20 3.27 2.29 8.58
CA HIS A 20 2.52 1.24 9.25
C HIS A 20 3.19 -0.13 9.18
N TYR A 21 3.82 -0.47 8.05
CA TYR A 21 4.36 -1.81 7.80
C TYR A 21 5.83 -1.96 8.18
N TYR A 22 6.67 -0.97 7.85
CA TYR A 22 8.10 -1.02 8.18
C TYR A 22 8.43 -0.41 9.54
N HIS A 23 7.69 0.61 9.96
CA HIS A 23 7.89 1.27 11.25
C HIS A 23 6.91 0.83 12.35
N ASP A 24 5.98 -0.08 12.03
CA ASP A 24 4.98 -0.65 12.95
C ASP A 24 4.16 0.40 13.72
N LEU A 25 4.02 1.61 13.14
CA LEU A 25 3.32 2.70 13.78
C LEU A 25 1.80 2.50 13.70
N PRO A 26 1.04 2.72 14.78
CA PRO A 26 -0.41 2.66 14.72
C PRO A 26 -0.96 3.82 13.89
N GLN A 27 -2.09 3.59 13.20
CA GLN A 27 -2.69 4.56 12.28
C GLN A 27 -3.04 5.90 12.94
N ALA A 28 -3.27 5.92 14.26
CA ALA A 28 -3.51 7.15 15.02
C ALA A 28 -2.24 8.01 15.14
N GLU A 29 -1.08 7.40 15.37
CA GLU A 29 0.21 8.10 15.41
C GLU A 29 0.62 8.58 14.02
N ILE A 30 0.38 7.77 12.99
CA ILE A 30 0.59 8.17 11.59
C ILE A 30 -0.27 9.41 11.25
N ALA A 31 -1.51 9.45 11.73
CA ALA A 31 -2.40 10.58 11.51
C ALA A 31 -1.85 11.87 12.15
N GLN A 32 -1.33 11.77 13.37
CA GLN A 32 -0.68 12.89 14.05
C GLN A 32 0.60 13.33 13.32
N LEU A 33 1.45 12.38 12.93
CA LEU A 33 2.70 12.63 12.23
C LEU A 33 2.48 13.34 10.88
N LEU A 34 1.45 12.92 10.13
CA LEU A 34 1.11 13.49 8.83
C LEU A 34 0.19 14.72 8.92
N GLY A 35 -0.26 15.10 10.12
CA GLY A 35 -1.19 16.22 10.32
C GLY A 35 -2.55 16.03 9.64
N VAL A 36 -3.03 14.79 9.53
CA VAL A 36 -4.32 14.45 8.89
C VAL A 36 -5.24 13.71 9.85
N ASP A 37 -6.52 13.60 9.49
CA ASP A 37 -7.47 12.80 10.26
C ASP A 37 -7.18 11.28 10.15
N VAL A 38 -7.41 10.53 11.23
CA VAL A 38 -7.23 9.06 11.26
C VAL A 38 -8.07 8.34 10.19
N ARG A 39 -9.24 8.88 9.83
CA ARG A 39 -10.06 8.37 8.71
C ARG A 39 -9.34 8.49 7.37
N THR A 40 -8.56 9.55 7.17
CA THR A 40 -7.73 9.72 5.97
C THR A 40 -6.65 8.65 5.91
N VAL A 41 -5.98 8.37 7.03
CA VAL A 41 -4.98 7.28 7.13
C VAL A 41 -5.63 5.92 6.86
N LYS A 42 -6.77 5.61 7.48
CA LYS A 42 -7.55 4.37 7.22
C LYS A 42 -7.88 4.20 5.75
N ARG A 43 -8.33 5.27 5.08
CA ARG A 43 -8.66 5.25 3.65
C ARG A 43 -7.42 5.02 2.79
N LYS A 44 -6.31 5.72 3.08
CA LYS A 44 -5.03 5.55 2.39
C LYS A 44 -4.50 4.12 2.56
N TRP A 45 -4.53 3.58 3.78
CA TRP A 45 -4.11 2.19 4.06
C TRP A 45 -4.94 1.16 3.28
N ARG A 46 -6.28 1.33 3.26
CA ARG A 46 -7.16 0.45 2.46
C ARG A 46 -6.83 0.56 0.97
N ALA A 47 -6.64 1.78 0.45
CA ALA A 47 -6.29 2.00 -0.94
C ALA A 47 -4.93 1.38 -1.31
N ALA A 48 -3.92 1.49 -0.44
CA ALA A 48 -2.62 0.85 -0.63
C ALA A 48 -2.75 -0.67 -0.77
N ARG A 49 -3.50 -1.32 0.14
CA ARG A 49 -3.76 -2.76 0.07
C ARG A 49 -4.48 -3.20 -1.20
N LEU A 50 -5.50 -2.44 -1.62
CA LEU A 50 -6.22 -2.72 -2.86
C LEU A 50 -5.33 -2.57 -4.09
N ALA A 51 -4.52 -1.52 -4.15
CA ALA A 51 -3.58 -1.31 -5.24
C ALA A 51 -2.54 -2.44 -5.34
N LEU A 52 -2.00 -2.89 -4.19
CA LEU A 52 -1.09 -4.04 -4.14
C LEU A 52 -1.78 -5.33 -4.60
N GLN A 53 -3.01 -5.58 -4.17
CA GLN A 53 -3.79 -6.73 -4.60
C GLN A 53 -4.06 -6.72 -6.11
N SER A 54 -4.45 -5.57 -6.67
CA SER A 54 -4.68 -5.44 -8.11
C SER A 54 -3.40 -5.65 -8.91
N LYS A 55 -2.27 -5.08 -8.48
CA LYS A 55 -0.96 -5.34 -9.11
C LYS A 55 -0.57 -6.80 -9.07
N TRP A 56 -0.81 -7.47 -7.93
CA TRP A 56 -0.57 -8.90 -7.80
C TRP A 56 -1.43 -9.71 -8.77
N GLN A 57 -2.71 -9.36 -8.92
CA GLN A 57 -3.62 -10.03 -9.86
C GLN A 57 -3.20 -9.82 -11.32
N LEU A 58 -2.76 -8.62 -11.69
CA LEU A 58 -2.23 -8.34 -13.04
C LEU A 58 -0.97 -9.17 -13.32
N TRP A 59 -0.03 -9.22 -12.37
CA TRP A 59 1.15 -10.07 -12.48
C TRP A 59 0.77 -11.55 -12.66
N GLN A 60 -0.21 -12.03 -11.90
CA GLN A 60 -0.70 -13.42 -12.06
C GLN A 60 -1.31 -13.66 -13.44
N ALA A 61 -2.11 -12.72 -13.97
CA ALA A 61 -2.72 -12.86 -15.29
C ALA A 61 -1.68 -12.93 -16.42
N GLU A 62 -0.71 -12.01 -16.41
CA GLU A 62 0.37 -11.95 -17.41
C GLU A 62 1.28 -13.19 -17.36
N ASN A 63 1.54 -13.74 -16.17
CA ASN A 63 2.43 -14.91 -16.01
C ASN A 63 1.69 -16.26 -16.12
N GLN A 64 0.36 -16.29 -16.12
CA GLN A 64 -0.43 -17.52 -16.35
C GLN A 64 -0.71 -17.80 -17.83
N GLU A 65 -0.60 -16.81 -18.73
CA GLU A 65 -0.72 -17.04 -20.19
C GLU A 65 0.49 -17.77 -20.80
N SER A 66 1.61 -17.88 -20.08
CA SER A 66 2.77 -18.66 -20.54
C SER A 66 2.66 -20.17 -20.25
N PHE A 67 1.61 -20.62 -19.56
CA PHE A 67 1.44 -22.03 -19.17
C PHE A 67 0.12 -22.65 -19.70
N LYS A 68 -0.53 -22.03 -20.68
CA LYS A 68 -1.63 -22.61 -21.45
C LYS A 68 -1.23 -22.86 -22.90
#